data_AF-A9KRH6-F1
#
_entry.id   AF-A9KRH6-F1
#
_cell.length_a   1.000
_cell.length_b   1.000
_cell.length_c   1.000
_cell.angle_alpha   90.00
_cell.angle_beta   90.00
_cell.angle_gamma   90.00
#
_symmetry.space_group_name_H-M   'P 1'
#
loop_
_entity.id
_entity.type
_entity.pdbx_description
1 polymer ?
#
loop_
_entity_poly.entity_id
_entity_poly.type
_entity_poly.pdbx_seq_one_letter_code
_entity_poly.pdbx_strand_id
1 'polypeptide(L)'
;MDWVLKRHILTAVAAVFSMLIVFGCWILTNELLNRQHLGLMNTVHTVSVMEPPEAELGAEPAKVTLSTQEIANILKVWQSSQTQHYHDPYDGQLTMEEAIKAANSGLSHFCESGVLPKELLESDFTQTNAFLFDVQAPIVVPPEGLPASNPAYSFWSVSVSNRGVSILLTLNAYTGQIWWAEIRLITQTLDFNSTNILDLLEEYEAYLGLSDSGSLNSNSDYATKSYENNHIGIIVYKKTGESGHYELLNFSLNQNVS
;
A
#
# COMPACT_ATOMS: atom_id res chain seq x y z
N MET A 1 -58.06 -24.93 23.96
CA MET A 1 -57.06 -23.93 23.50
C MET A 1 -56.12 -24.64 22.56
N ASP A 2 -56.30 -24.38 21.27
CA ASP A 2 -55.92 -25.28 20.17
C ASP A 2 -54.41 -25.40 19.93
N TRP A 3 -53.98 -26.61 19.61
CA TRP A 3 -52.59 -26.96 19.32
C TRP A 3 -51.99 -26.13 18.18
N VAL A 4 -52.83 -25.74 17.21
CA VAL A 4 -52.46 -24.84 16.10
C VAL A 4 -52.11 -23.45 16.60
N LEU A 5 -52.87 -22.90 17.57
CA LEU A 5 -52.60 -21.60 18.17
C LEU A 5 -51.26 -21.60 18.92
N LYS A 6 -50.95 -22.68 19.65
CA LYS A 6 -49.65 -22.83 20.34
C LYS A 6 -48.47 -22.85 19.36
N ARG A 7 -48.61 -23.51 18.20
CA ARG A 7 -47.56 -23.56 17.18
C ARG A 7 -47.28 -22.19 16.58
N HIS A 8 -48.32 -21.42 16.23
CA HIS A 8 -48.15 -20.07 15.68
C HIS A 8 -47.51 -19.10 16.68
N ILE A 9 -47.89 -19.20 17.97
CA ILE A 9 -47.26 -18.40 19.03
C ILE A 9 -45.77 -18.75 19.17
N LEU A 10 -45.42 -20.06 19.16
CA LEU A 10 -44.02 -20.48 19.29
C LEU A 10 -43.15 -20.00 18.12
N THR A 11 -43.67 -20.08 16.89
CA THR A 11 -42.96 -19.61 15.69
C THR A 11 -42.77 -18.09 15.70
N ALA A 12 -43.79 -17.34 16.12
CA ALA A 12 -43.68 -15.88 16.24
C ALA A 12 -42.64 -15.47 17.29
N VAL A 13 -42.63 -16.15 18.45
CA VAL A 13 -41.65 -15.92 19.51
C VAL A 13 -40.23 -16.23 19.02
N ALA A 14 -40.03 -17.34 18.30
CA ALA A 14 -38.73 -17.69 17.74
C ALA A 14 -38.23 -16.66 16.71
N ALA A 15 -39.11 -16.18 15.82
CA ALA A 15 -38.77 -15.16 14.83
C ALA A 15 -38.37 -13.83 15.48
N VAL A 16 -39.10 -13.39 16.51
CA VAL A 16 -38.76 -12.19 17.27
C VAL A 16 -37.42 -12.34 18.01
N PHE A 17 -37.16 -13.51 18.61
CA PHE A 17 -35.89 -13.78 19.27
C PHE A 17 -34.72 -13.75 18.29
N SER A 18 -34.85 -14.37 17.11
CA SER A 18 -33.81 -14.32 16.07
C SER A 18 -33.55 -12.89 15.60
N MET A 19 -34.60 -12.08 15.44
CA MET A 19 -34.46 -10.66 15.08
C MET A 19 -33.70 -9.88 16.17
N LEU A 20 -34.07 -10.07 17.44
CA LEU A 20 -33.37 -9.43 18.57
C LEU A 20 -31.89 -9.82 18.67
N ILE A 21 -31.54 -11.06 18.34
CA ILE A 21 -30.13 -11.50 18.31
C ILE A 21 -29.37 -10.78 17.19
N VAL A 22 -29.91 -10.73 15.98
CA VAL A 22 -29.24 -10.07 14.84
C VAL A 22 -29.06 -8.57 15.10
N PHE A 23 -30.11 -7.88 15.53
CA PHE A 23 -30.03 -6.46 15.85
C PHE A 23 -29.19 -6.18 17.09
N GLY A 24 -29.27 -7.03 18.11
CA GLY A 24 -28.46 -6.93 19.33
C GLY A 24 -26.97 -7.08 19.03
N CYS A 25 -26.59 -8.06 18.22
CA CYS A 25 -25.19 -8.24 17.78
C CYS A 25 -24.72 -7.04 16.95
N TRP A 26 -25.52 -6.54 16.00
CA TRP A 26 -25.16 -5.36 15.21
C TRP A 26 -24.93 -4.12 16.08
N ILE A 27 -25.85 -3.83 17.01
CA ILE A 27 -25.76 -2.69 17.92
C ILE A 27 -24.54 -2.83 18.85
N LEU A 28 -24.29 -4.01 19.39
CA LEU A 28 -23.15 -4.25 20.27
C LEU A 28 -21.82 -4.07 19.52
N THR A 29 -21.71 -4.59 18.29
CA THR A 29 -20.50 -4.41 17.47
C THR A 29 -20.29 -2.94 17.13
N ASN A 30 -21.34 -2.21 16.76
CA ASN A 30 -21.25 -0.79 16.43
C ASN A 30 -20.88 0.08 17.65
N GLU A 31 -21.44 -0.23 18.82
CA GLU A 31 -21.13 0.47 20.08
C GLU A 31 -19.69 0.18 20.54
N LEU A 32 -19.20 -1.05 20.39
CA LEU A 32 -17.81 -1.41 20.67
C LEU A 32 -16.84 -0.68 19.72
N LEU A 33 -17.17 -0.61 18.43
CA LEU A 33 -16.39 0.13 17.43
C LEU A 33 -16.34 1.63 17.78
N ASN A 34 -17.48 2.21 18.16
CA ASN A 34 -17.57 3.62 18.50
C ASN A 34 -16.81 3.98 19.80
N ARG A 35 -16.81 3.06 20.79
CA ARG A 35 -15.99 3.22 22.01
C ARG A 35 -14.50 3.14 21.73
N GLN A 36 -14.06 2.28 20.82
CA GLN A 36 -12.66 2.24 20.38
C GLN A 36 -12.27 3.52 19.64
N HIS A 37 -13.14 4.03 18.78
CA HIS A 37 -12.94 5.29 18.07
C HIS A 37 -12.84 6.49 19.04
N LEU A 38 -13.72 6.56 20.05
CA LEU A 38 -13.68 7.60 21.09
C LEU A 38 -12.46 7.48 22.02
N GLY A 39 -12.03 6.26 22.33
CA GLY A 39 -10.81 6.01 23.10
C GLY A 39 -9.57 6.55 22.41
N LEU A 40 -9.45 6.33 21.09
CA LEU A 40 -8.35 6.86 20.28
C LEU A 40 -8.37 8.39 20.18
N MET A 41 -9.54 9.02 20.07
CA MET A 41 -9.63 10.49 20.01
C MET A 41 -9.34 11.18 21.34
N ASN A 42 -9.67 10.56 22.47
CA ASN A 42 -9.46 11.18 23.79
C ASN A 42 -8.01 11.01 24.30
N THR A 43 -7.26 10.03 23.80
CA THR A 43 -5.83 9.86 24.09
C THR A 43 -4.95 10.87 23.34
N VAL A 44 -5.45 11.50 22.27
CA VAL A 44 -4.71 12.51 21.47
C VAL A 44 -4.71 13.91 22.11
N HIS A 45 -5.50 14.18 23.15
CA HIS A 45 -5.54 15.49 23.81
C HIS A 45 -4.70 15.64 25.09
N THR A 46 -3.92 14.64 25.49
CA THR A 46 -3.03 14.73 26.67
C THR A 46 -1.60 14.32 26.36
N VAL A 47 -1.04 14.86 25.29
CA VAL A 47 0.42 15.03 25.19
C VAL A 47 0.70 16.52 25.35
N SER A 48 1.21 16.88 26.53
CA SER A 48 1.79 18.19 26.80
C SER A 48 2.95 18.40 25.84
N VAL A 49 2.70 19.14 24.76
CA VAL A 49 3.75 19.63 23.85
C VAL A 49 4.64 20.56 24.66
N MET A 50 5.83 20.08 24.99
CA MET A 50 6.94 20.93 25.42
C MET A 50 7.46 21.60 24.15
N GLU A 51 7.20 22.91 24.01
CA GLU A 51 7.69 23.72 22.90
C GLU A 51 9.22 23.61 22.76
N PRO A 52 9.74 23.18 21.59
CA PRO A 52 11.12 23.42 21.23
C PRO A 52 11.27 24.85 20.68
N PRO A 53 12.45 25.47 20.84
CA PRO A 53 12.65 26.88 20.53
C PRO A 53 12.51 27.16 19.03
N GLU A 54 11.88 28.28 18.73
CA GLU A 54 11.77 28.86 17.39
C GLU A 54 13.14 28.91 16.70
N ALA A 55 13.26 28.16 15.59
CA ALA A 55 14.34 28.31 14.63
C ALA A 55 13.75 28.30 13.21
N GLU A 56 13.60 29.52 12.71
CA GLU A 56 13.63 30.00 11.33
C GLU A 56 13.04 29.17 10.18
N LEU A 57 11.99 29.78 9.59
CA LEU A 57 11.50 29.66 8.21
C LEU A 57 12.51 29.14 7.17
N GLY A 58 12.09 28.15 6.37
CA GLY A 58 12.38 28.17 4.93
C GLY A 58 13.23 27.05 4.32
N ALA A 59 13.21 25.83 4.85
CA ALA A 59 13.75 24.67 4.14
C ALA A 59 12.68 23.58 3.98
N GLU A 60 12.26 23.31 2.75
CA GLU A 60 11.58 22.04 2.46
C GLU A 60 12.50 20.88 2.88
N PRO A 61 11.96 19.79 3.47
CA PRO A 61 12.78 18.65 3.84
C PRO A 61 13.47 18.10 2.59
N ALA A 62 14.79 18.06 2.61
CA ALA A 62 15.59 17.53 1.51
C ALA A 62 15.08 16.13 1.14
N LYS A 63 14.69 15.94 -0.12
CA LYS A 63 14.20 14.67 -0.65
C LYS A 63 15.30 13.62 -0.49
N VAL A 64 15.18 12.79 0.53
CA VAL A 64 16.17 11.77 0.86
C VAL A 64 16.20 10.75 -0.27
N THR A 65 17.36 10.58 -0.90
CA THR A 65 17.51 9.76 -2.11
C THR A 65 18.53 8.64 -1.85
N LEU A 66 18.16 7.40 -2.15
CA LEU A 66 19.04 6.23 -2.05
C LEU A 66 19.84 6.05 -3.35
N SER A 67 21.08 5.61 -3.24
CA SER A 67 21.88 5.24 -4.42
C SER A 67 21.39 3.92 -5.03
N THR A 68 21.65 3.71 -6.33
CA THR A 68 21.30 2.47 -7.03
C THR A 68 21.83 1.21 -6.35
N GLN A 69 23.04 1.28 -5.78
CA GLN A 69 23.64 0.15 -5.06
C GLN A 69 22.91 -0.17 -3.75
N GLU A 70 22.44 0.86 -3.03
CA GLU A 70 21.64 0.68 -1.82
C GLU A 70 20.28 0.07 -2.17
N ILE A 71 19.62 0.58 -3.22
CA ILE A 71 18.37 0.03 -3.74
C ILE A 71 18.56 -1.46 -4.10
N ALA A 72 19.61 -1.81 -4.85
CA ALA A 72 19.90 -3.20 -5.22
C ALA A 72 20.06 -4.12 -4.00
N ASN A 73 20.75 -3.65 -2.96
CA ASN A 73 20.96 -4.41 -1.73
C ASN A 73 19.66 -4.60 -0.95
N ILE A 74 18.80 -3.58 -0.88
CA ILE A 74 17.51 -3.66 -0.21
C ILE A 74 16.60 -4.64 -0.95
N LEU A 75 16.48 -4.49 -2.28
CA LEU A 75 15.66 -5.39 -3.11
C LEU A 75 16.11 -6.85 -3.00
N LYS A 76 17.42 -7.10 -2.95
CA LYS A 76 17.96 -8.44 -2.70
C LYS A 76 17.39 -9.06 -1.42
N VAL A 77 17.32 -8.29 -0.33
CA VAL A 77 16.77 -8.77 0.94
C VAL A 77 15.26 -8.97 0.84
N TRP A 78 14.53 -8.00 0.27
CA TRP A 78 13.08 -8.08 0.12
C TRP A 78 12.64 -9.30 -0.70
N GLN A 79 13.37 -9.61 -1.78
CA GLN A 79 13.03 -10.68 -2.72
C GLN A 79 13.53 -12.06 -2.29
N SER A 80 14.57 -12.13 -1.44
CA SER A 80 15.10 -13.41 -0.95
C SER A 80 14.51 -13.88 0.38
N SER A 81 13.90 -12.97 1.16
CA SER A 81 13.32 -13.34 2.45
C SER A 81 12.02 -14.10 2.28
N GLN A 82 11.89 -15.20 3.01
CA GLN A 82 10.66 -16.01 3.08
C GLN A 82 9.70 -15.53 4.17
N THR A 83 10.16 -14.62 5.05
CA THR A 83 9.42 -14.20 6.24
C THR A 83 9.40 -12.68 6.33
N GLN A 84 8.19 -12.15 6.53
CA GLN A 84 7.95 -10.72 6.77
C GLN A 84 7.43 -10.55 8.19
N HIS A 85 7.97 -9.56 8.91
CA HIS A 85 7.61 -9.29 10.30
C HIS A 85 6.96 -7.91 10.42
N TYR A 86 5.76 -7.86 11.01
CA TYR A 86 5.11 -6.60 11.36
C TYR A 86 5.88 -5.90 12.48
N HIS A 87 6.05 -4.59 12.35
CA HIS A 87 6.62 -3.75 13.41
C HIS A 87 6.09 -2.31 13.33
N ASP A 88 6.26 -1.56 14.40
CA ASP A 88 6.00 -0.12 14.42
C ASP A 88 7.18 0.66 13.81
N PRO A 89 6.97 1.88 13.28
CA PRO A 89 8.03 2.68 12.67
C PRO A 89 9.16 3.00 13.64
N TYR A 90 10.41 2.86 13.17
CA TYR A 90 11.61 3.35 13.84
C TYR A 90 11.93 4.79 13.45
N ASP A 91 12.82 5.43 14.21
CA ASP A 91 13.34 6.75 13.86
C ASP A 91 13.88 6.78 12.43
N GLY A 92 13.40 7.74 11.64
CA GLY A 92 13.73 7.90 10.23
C GLY A 92 12.78 7.19 9.26
N GLN A 93 11.88 6.31 9.72
CA GLN A 93 10.85 5.72 8.87
C GLN A 93 9.61 6.61 8.82
N LEU A 94 8.90 6.55 7.69
CA LEU A 94 7.60 7.17 7.55
C LEU A 94 6.62 6.58 8.56
N THR A 95 5.83 7.46 9.18
CA THR A 95 4.61 7.09 9.89
C THR A 95 3.58 6.48 8.94
N MET A 96 2.54 5.85 9.50
CA MET A 96 1.45 5.28 8.70
C MET A 96 0.76 6.36 7.85
N GLU A 97 0.51 7.53 8.44
CA GLU A 97 -0.12 8.67 7.77
C GLU A 97 0.75 9.21 6.62
N GLU A 98 2.06 9.33 6.84
CA GLU A 98 3.00 9.75 5.81
C GLU A 98 3.11 8.73 4.69
N ALA A 99 3.10 7.42 5.00
CA ALA A 99 3.10 6.36 4.00
C ALA A 99 1.83 6.36 3.13
N ILE A 100 0.65 6.53 3.73
CA ILE A 100 -0.61 6.66 3.00
C ILE A 100 -0.59 7.92 2.13
N LYS A 101 -0.09 9.05 2.66
CA LYS A 101 0.06 10.28 1.90
C LYS A 101 1.03 10.12 0.73
N ALA A 102 2.17 9.47 0.93
CA ALA A 102 3.14 9.18 -0.12
C ALA A 102 2.57 8.26 -1.20
N ALA A 103 1.81 7.24 -0.80
CA ALA A 103 1.11 6.32 -1.70
C ALA A 103 0.11 7.06 -2.59
N ASN A 104 -0.72 7.92 -2.00
CA ASN A 104 -1.70 8.74 -2.74
C ASN A 104 -1.00 9.74 -3.68
N SER A 105 0.03 10.44 -3.21
CA SER A 105 0.79 11.37 -4.05
C SER A 105 1.48 10.67 -5.23
N GLY A 106 2.05 9.48 -5.01
CA GLY A 106 2.65 8.68 -6.07
C GLY A 106 1.62 8.18 -7.09
N LEU A 107 0.46 7.71 -6.63
CA LEU A 107 -0.64 7.33 -7.54
C LEU A 107 -1.15 8.53 -8.35
N SER A 108 -1.33 9.69 -7.70
CA SER A 108 -1.73 10.93 -8.37
C SER A 108 -0.73 11.35 -9.45
N HIS A 109 0.57 11.25 -9.18
CA HIS A 109 1.60 11.56 -10.16
C HIS A 109 1.42 10.77 -11.47
N PHE A 110 1.23 9.45 -11.39
CA PHE A 110 1.03 8.61 -12.58
C PHE A 110 -0.32 8.86 -13.30
N CYS A 111 -1.36 9.28 -12.58
CA CYS A 111 -2.64 9.64 -13.18
C CYS A 111 -2.59 11.01 -13.85
N GLU A 112 -1.88 11.97 -13.25
CA GLU A 112 -1.73 13.34 -13.76
C GLU A 112 -0.81 13.41 -14.99
N SER A 113 0.22 12.57 -15.05
CA SER A 113 1.07 12.41 -16.24
C SER A 113 0.35 11.69 -17.39
N GLY A 114 -0.79 11.04 -17.10
CA GLY A 114 -1.65 10.39 -18.09
C GLY A 114 -1.24 8.96 -18.44
N VAL A 115 -0.26 8.38 -17.74
CA VAL A 115 0.11 6.96 -17.92
C VAL A 115 -0.87 6.01 -17.23
N LEU A 116 -1.61 6.50 -16.22
CA LEU A 116 -2.73 5.82 -15.59
C LEU A 116 -4.06 6.58 -15.81
N PRO A 117 -5.22 5.88 -15.81
CA PRO A 117 -6.54 6.50 -15.89
C PRO A 117 -6.80 7.46 -14.71
N LYS A 118 -7.29 8.67 -14.99
CA LYS A 118 -7.58 9.68 -13.96
C LYS A 118 -8.74 9.29 -13.05
N GLU A 119 -9.63 8.45 -13.55
CA GLU A 119 -10.78 7.88 -12.85
C GLU A 119 -10.34 7.03 -11.64
N LEU A 120 -9.08 6.59 -11.58
CA LEU A 120 -8.51 5.98 -10.38
C LEU A 120 -8.46 6.95 -9.19
N LEU A 121 -8.27 8.26 -9.44
CA LEU A 121 -8.28 9.28 -8.38
C LEU A 121 -9.70 9.70 -7.98
N GLU A 122 -10.66 9.56 -8.89
CA GLU A 122 -12.08 9.83 -8.66
C GLU A 122 -12.79 8.64 -7.99
N SER A 123 -12.09 7.52 -7.81
CA SER A 123 -12.64 6.33 -7.21
C SER A 123 -12.90 6.53 -5.71
N ASP A 124 -14.15 6.35 -5.30
CA ASP A 124 -14.54 6.32 -3.89
C ASP A 124 -14.00 5.04 -3.22
N PHE A 125 -12.74 5.05 -2.80
CA PHE A 125 -12.14 3.95 -2.06
C PHE A 125 -12.81 3.81 -0.69
N THR A 126 -13.35 2.62 -0.43
CA THR A 126 -14.08 2.33 0.82
C THR A 126 -13.20 1.69 1.89
N GLN A 127 -12.01 1.22 1.51
CA GLN A 127 -11.07 0.53 2.37
C GLN A 127 -9.65 1.02 2.08
N THR A 128 -8.93 1.35 3.14
CA THR A 128 -7.51 1.69 3.12
C THR A 128 -6.83 0.96 4.27
N ASN A 129 -5.81 0.16 3.98
CA ASN A 129 -4.98 -0.48 5.00
C ASN A 129 -3.51 -0.18 4.72
N ALA A 130 -2.73 0.03 5.77
CA ALA A 130 -1.29 0.23 5.69
C ALA A 130 -0.60 -0.63 6.76
N PHE A 131 0.39 -1.41 6.35
CA PHE A 131 1.16 -2.27 7.24
C PHE A 131 2.65 -2.11 6.96
N LEU A 132 3.44 -2.01 8.02
CA LEU A 132 4.89 -1.89 7.95
C LEU A 132 5.55 -3.24 8.22
N PHE A 133 6.50 -3.59 7.37
CA PHE A 133 7.22 -4.86 7.42
C PHE A 133 8.72 -4.66 7.43
N ASP A 134 9.41 -5.50 8.20
CA ASP A 134 10.85 -5.76 8.07
C ASP A 134 11.03 -7.19 7.55
N VAL A 135 12.11 -7.40 6.81
CA VAL A 135 12.56 -8.68 6.26
C VAL A 135 13.87 -9.16 6.90
N GLN A 136 14.45 -8.39 7.82
CA GLN A 136 15.53 -8.89 8.66
C GLN A 136 15.01 -10.00 9.58
N ALA A 137 15.74 -11.12 9.59
CA ALA A 137 15.63 -12.08 10.67
C ALA A 137 15.87 -11.34 12.00
N PRO A 138 15.13 -11.64 13.08
CA PRO A 138 15.35 -10.98 14.36
C PRO A 138 16.82 -11.20 14.76
N ILE A 139 17.62 -10.15 14.63
CA ILE A 139 18.93 -10.12 15.25
C ILE A 139 18.61 -10.20 16.74
N VAL A 140 18.88 -11.37 17.32
CA VAL A 140 18.80 -11.62 18.75
C VAL A 140 19.68 -10.57 19.41
N VAL A 141 19.03 -9.50 19.88
CA VAL A 141 19.60 -8.37 20.63
C VAL A 141 20.88 -7.80 19.98
N PRO A 142 20.81 -6.68 19.24
CA PRO A 142 22.03 -5.97 18.86
C PRO A 142 22.86 -5.71 20.13
N PRO A 143 24.14 -6.13 20.19
CA PRO A 143 25.05 -5.69 21.25
C PRO A 143 24.90 -4.19 21.49
N GLU A 144 24.84 -3.77 22.75
CA GLU A 144 24.71 -2.35 23.13
C GLU A 144 25.67 -1.49 22.29
N GLY A 145 25.11 -0.56 21.50
CA GLY A 145 25.90 0.37 20.68
C GLY A 145 25.95 0.09 19.17
N LEU A 146 25.21 -0.90 18.65
CA LEU A 146 24.98 -1.03 17.19
C LEU A 146 23.76 -0.20 16.74
N PRO A 147 23.82 0.45 15.56
CA PRO A 147 22.70 1.23 15.06
C PRO A 147 21.46 0.35 14.90
N ALA A 148 20.29 0.92 15.21
CA ALA A 148 19.00 0.31 14.88
C ALA A 148 19.00 -0.17 13.42
N SER A 149 18.25 -1.25 13.14
CA SER A 149 18.04 -1.78 11.78
C SER A 149 17.88 -0.61 10.79
N ASN A 150 18.66 -0.61 9.70
CA ASN A 150 18.66 0.51 8.75
C ASN A 150 17.21 0.75 8.26
N PRO A 151 16.63 1.94 8.53
CA PRO A 151 15.23 2.28 8.21
C PRO A 151 14.79 1.93 6.79
N ALA A 152 15.73 1.99 5.83
CA ALA A 152 15.47 1.73 4.42
C ALA A 152 15.20 0.27 4.07
N TYR A 153 15.45 -0.69 4.98
CA TYR A 153 15.17 -2.11 4.74
C TYR A 153 13.73 -2.52 5.04
N SER A 154 12.94 -1.66 5.70
CA SER A 154 11.51 -1.89 5.87
C SER A 154 10.71 -1.34 4.68
N PHE A 155 9.48 -1.85 4.54
CA PHE A 155 8.53 -1.34 3.55
C PHE A 155 7.12 -1.24 4.10
N TRP A 156 6.43 -0.23 3.61
CA TRP A 156 4.99 -0.09 3.79
C TRP A 156 4.26 -0.82 2.68
N SER A 157 3.30 -1.66 3.04
CA SER A 157 2.29 -2.20 2.15
C SER A 157 1.01 -1.40 2.34
N VAL A 158 0.67 -0.56 1.37
CA VAL A 158 -0.54 0.27 1.37
C VAL A 158 -1.52 -0.30 0.36
N SER A 159 -2.70 -0.68 0.82
CA SER A 159 -3.78 -1.19 -0.02
C SER A 159 -4.97 -0.24 0.02
N VAL A 160 -5.51 0.10 -1.13
CA VAL A 160 -6.78 0.83 -1.27
C VAL A 160 -7.72 0.08 -2.19
N SER A 161 -8.98 -0.04 -1.82
CA SER A 161 -9.94 -0.78 -2.65
C SER A 161 -11.40 -0.34 -2.50
N ASN A 162 -12.15 -0.64 -3.55
CA ASN A 162 -13.61 -0.60 -3.57
C ASN A 162 -14.12 -1.83 -4.36
N ARG A 163 -15.39 -1.82 -4.78
CA ARG A 163 -15.99 -2.95 -5.51
C ARG A 163 -15.44 -3.15 -6.93
N GLY A 164 -14.88 -2.10 -7.54
CA GLY A 164 -14.43 -2.11 -8.93
C GLY A 164 -12.91 -2.12 -9.09
N VAL A 165 -12.17 -1.65 -8.11
CA VAL A 165 -10.71 -1.49 -8.18
C VAL A 165 -10.06 -1.92 -6.87
N SER A 166 -8.93 -2.63 -6.99
CA SER A 166 -8.02 -2.94 -5.89
C SER A 166 -6.61 -2.51 -6.26
N ILE A 167 -5.98 -1.72 -5.39
CA ILE A 167 -4.62 -1.23 -5.57
C ILE A 167 -3.78 -1.69 -4.37
N LEU A 168 -2.62 -2.26 -4.65
CA LEU A 168 -1.60 -2.58 -3.66
C LEU A 168 -0.30 -1.89 -4.05
N LEU A 169 0.23 -1.06 -3.15
CA LEU A 169 1.45 -0.30 -3.32
C LEU A 169 2.44 -0.70 -2.23
N THR A 170 3.67 -1.05 -2.62
CA THR A 170 4.79 -1.27 -1.71
C THR A 170 5.74 -0.09 -1.80
N LEU A 171 5.89 0.61 -0.68
CA LEU A 171 6.73 1.81 -0.57
C LEU A 171 7.94 1.52 0.29
N ASN A 172 9.11 2.04 -0.10
CA ASN A 172 10.25 2.06 0.79
C ASN A 172 9.92 2.90 2.05
N ALA A 173 10.12 2.33 3.24
CA ALA A 173 9.71 2.99 4.48
C ALA A 173 10.53 4.24 4.83
N TYR A 174 11.69 4.42 4.19
CA TYR A 174 12.57 5.57 4.40
C TYR A 174 12.33 6.68 3.37
N THR A 175 12.16 6.33 2.09
CA THR A 175 12.01 7.34 1.01
C THR A 175 10.57 7.64 0.62
N GLY A 176 9.63 6.74 0.95
CA GLY A 176 8.23 6.83 0.48
C GLY A 176 8.04 6.57 -1.01
N GLN A 177 9.09 6.17 -1.74
CA GLN A 177 8.97 5.84 -3.16
C GLN A 177 8.24 4.50 -3.34
N ILE A 178 7.32 4.46 -4.30
CA ILE A 178 6.64 3.24 -4.73
C ILE A 178 7.62 2.36 -5.49
N TRP A 179 7.99 1.22 -4.92
CA TRP A 179 8.91 0.25 -5.53
C TRP A 179 8.18 -0.94 -6.17
N TRP A 180 6.92 -1.13 -5.82
CA TRP A 180 6.07 -2.13 -6.47
C TRP A 180 4.62 -1.65 -6.41
N ALA A 181 3.91 -1.80 -7.51
CA ALA A 181 2.49 -1.47 -7.60
C ALA A 181 1.74 -2.56 -8.37
N GLU A 182 0.59 -2.95 -7.85
CA GLU A 182 -0.38 -3.80 -8.53
C GLU A 182 -1.74 -3.12 -8.50
N ILE A 183 -2.29 -2.84 -9.68
CA ILE A 183 -3.61 -2.26 -9.88
C ILE A 183 -4.47 -3.31 -10.58
N ARG A 184 -5.56 -3.70 -9.93
CA ARG A 184 -6.50 -4.69 -10.43
C ARG A 184 -7.87 -4.07 -10.64
N LEU A 185 -8.35 -4.11 -11.87
CA LEU A 185 -9.70 -3.73 -12.24
C LEU A 185 -10.59 -4.98 -12.13
N ILE A 186 -11.54 -4.96 -11.22
CA ILE A 186 -12.49 -6.05 -10.93
C ILE A 186 -13.76 -5.88 -11.77
N THR A 187 -14.10 -4.64 -12.12
CA THR A 187 -15.23 -4.32 -13.00
C THR A 187 -14.75 -3.56 -14.23
N GLN A 188 -15.39 -3.78 -15.38
CA GLN A 188 -15.04 -3.17 -16.68
C GLN A 188 -15.42 -1.69 -16.81
N THR A 189 -15.43 -0.94 -15.71
CA THR A 189 -15.67 0.52 -15.73
C THR A 189 -14.42 1.30 -16.13
N LEU A 190 -13.26 0.66 -16.04
CA LEU A 190 -11.96 1.17 -16.42
C LEU A 190 -11.32 0.14 -17.38
N ASP A 191 -10.43 0.62 -18.25
CA ASP A 191 -9.75 -0.19 -19.27
C ASP A 191 -8.27 0.24 -19.36
N PHE A 192 -7.35 -0.72 -19.22
CA PHE A 192 -5.91 -0.51 -19.40
C PHE A 192 -5.44 -0.67 -20.86
N ASN A 193 -6.33 -0.93 -21.81
CA ASN A 193 -5.98 -0.99 -23.23
C ASN A 193 -5.42 0.35 -23.74
N SER A 194 -5.88 1.48 -23.19
CA SER A 194 -5.34 2.80 -23.49
C SER A 194 -3.99 3.08 -22.82
N THR A 195 -3.61 2.31 -21.79
CA THR A 195 -2.31 2.46 -21.13
C THR A 195 -1.22 1.89 -22.03
N ASN A 196 -0.33 2.79 -22.47
CA ASN A 196 0.89 2.43 -23.14
C ASN A 196 1.95 2.01 -22.11
N ILE A 197 2.41 0.76 -22.21
CA ILE A 197 3.35 0.17 -21.26
C ILE A 197 4.74 0.84 -21.33
N LEU A 198 5.13 1.36 -22.49
CA LEU A 198 6.40 2.10 -22.63
C LEU A 198 6.31 3.46 -21.93
N ASP A 199 5.24 4.21 -22.15
CA ASP A 199 5.05 5.51 -21.51
C ASP A 199 5.01 5.36 -19.97
N LEU A 200 4.34 4.30 -19.47
CA LEU A 200 4.35 3.97 -18.04
C LEU A 200 5.75 3.59 -17.53
N LEU A 201 6.54 2.85 -18.31
CA LEU A 201 7.91 2.51 -17.93
C LEU A 201 8.79 3.76 -17.85
N GLU A 202 8.71 4.65 -18.84
CA GLU A 202 9.48 5.90 -18.89
C GLU A 202 9.10 6.83 -17.73
N GLU A 203 7.80 6.98 -17.44
CA GLU A 203 7.33 7.78 -16.31
C GLU A 203 7.77 7.17 -14.98
N TYR A 204 7.73 5.83 -14.85
CA TYR A 204 8.18 5.15 -13.64
C TYR A 204 9.69 5.26 -13.42
N GLU A 205 10.48 5.19 -14.51
CA GLU A 205 11.92 5.47 -14.50
C GLU A 205 12.20 6.90 -14.00
N ALA A 206 11.48 7.88 -14.55
CA ALA A 206 11.59 9.28 -14.15
C ALA A 206 11.19 9.50 -12.67
N TYR A 207 10.10 8.87 -12.22
CA TYR A 207 9.65 8.90 -10.82
C TYR A 207 10.70 8.38 -9.85
N LEU A 208 11.41 7.31 -10.24
CA LEU A 208 12.49 6.72 -9.44
C LEU A 208 13.81 7.51 -9.54
N GLY A 209 13.93 8.46 -10.47
CA GLY A 209 15.15 9.22 -10.71
C GLY A 209 16.27 8.37 -11.32
N LEU A 210 15.92 7.30 -12.02
CA LEU A 210 16.87 6.46 -12.75
C LEU A 210 17.25 7.13 -14.07
N SER A 211 18.47 6.88 -14.54
CA SER A 211 19.03 7.51 -15.74
C SER A 211 19.15 6.51 -16.90
N ASP A 212 19.12 7.04 -18.12
CA ASP A 212 18.85 6.38 -19.41
C ASP A 212 19.81 5.27 -19.88
N SER A 213 20.69 4.74 -19.03
CA SER A 213 21.77 3.81 -19.43
C SER A 213 21.34 2.33 -19.53
N GLY A 214 20.06 2.06 -19.79
CA GLY A 214 19.49 0.71 -19.70
C GLY A 214 19.17 0.00 -21.02
N SER A 215 19.17 -1.33 -20.99
CA SER A 215 18.70 -2.17 -22.11
C SER A 215 17.18 -2.35 -22.01
N LEU A 216 16.45 -1.83 -23.00
CA LEU A 216 14.99 -1.97 -23.10
C LEU A 216 14.61 -3.26 -23.84
N ASN A 217 13.68 -4.03 -23.29
CA ASN A 217 13.01 -5.14 -23.95
C ASN A 217 11.50 -4.97 -23.76
N SER A 218 10.72 -4.98 -24.84
CA SER A 218 9.28 -4.71 -24.74
C SER A 218 8.44 -5.39 -25.81
N ASN A 219 7.17 -5.54 -25.48
CA ASN A 219 6.06 -5.84 -26.39
C ASN A 219 4.82 -5.02 -25.95
N SER A 220 3.65 -5.30 -26.53
CA SER A 220 2.40 -4.58 -26.24
C SER A 220 1.92 -4.65 -24.79
N ASP A 221 2.27 -5.73 -24.08
CA ASP A 221 1.75 -6.05 -22.74
C ASP A 221 2.84 -6.07 -21.67
N TYR A 222 4.09 -5.85 -22.04
CA TYR A 222 5.24 -6.05 -21.17
C TYR A 222 6.41 -5.17 -21.60
N ALA A 223 7.09 -4.54 -20.65
CA ALA A 223 8.36 -3.88 -20.89
C ALA A 223 9.29 -4.04 -19.69
N THR A 224 10.58 -4.16 -19.99
CA THR A 224 11.65 -4.17 -19.01
C THR A 224 12.79 -3.29 -19.41
N LYS A 225 13.40 -2.63 -18.42
CA LYS A 225 14.64 -1.88 -18.59
C LYS A 225 15.56 -2.14 -17.41
N SER A 226 16.78 -2.58 -17.70
CA SER A 226 17.80 -2.90 -16.69
C SER A 226 18.81 -1.76 -16.57
N TYR A 227 19.30 -1.46 -15.38
CA TYR A 227 20.23 -0.35 -15.11
C TYR A 227 21.50 -0.83 -14.42
N GLU A 228 22.57 -0.04 -14.51
CA GLU A 228 23.82 -0.23 -13.77
C GLU A 228 24.34 -1.67 -13.88
N ASN A 229 24.65 -2.16 -15.10
CA ASN A 229 25.10 -3.54 -15.34
C ASN A 229 24.11 -4.62 -14.82
N ASN A 230 22.81 -4.37 -14.91
CA ASN A 230 21.72 -5.26 -14.49
C ASN A 230 21.57 -5.45 -12.97
N HIS A 231 22.13 -4.58 -12.12
CA HIS A 231 21.93 -4.70 -10.67
C HIS A 231 20.46 -4.47 -10.27
N ILE A 232 19.79 -3.55 -10.97
CA ILE A 232 18.36 -3.29 -10.81
C ILE A 232 17.69 -3.23 -12.18
N GLY A 233 16.38 -3.41 -12.23
CA GLY A 233 15.59 -3.14 -13.41
C GLY A 233 14.14 -2.86 -13.08
N ILE A 234 13.48 -2.18 -14.00
CA ILE A 234 12.04 -1.94 -13.98
C ILE A 234 11.37 -3.04 -14.80
N ILE A 235 10.26 -3.56 -14.29
CA ILE A 235 9.36 -4.44 -15.01
C ILE A 235 7.98 -3.80 -14.98
N VAL A 236 7.37 -3.61 -16.15
CA VAL A 236 5.98 -3.17 -16.31
C VAL A 236 5.26 -4.21 -17.14
N TYR A 237 4.08 -4.63 -16.71
CA TYR A 237 3.24 -5.50 -17.53
C TYR A 237 1.76 -5.27 -17.27
N LYS A 238 0.96 -5.53 -18.31
CA LYS A 238 -0.48 -5.68 -18.20
C LYS A 238 -0.89 -7.10 -18.53
N LYS A 239 -1.94 -7.57 -17.87
CA LYS A 239 -2.52 -8.89 -18.10
C LYS A 239 -4.03 -8.82 -18.01
N THR A 240 -4.71 -9.31 -19.03
CA THR A 240 -6.15 -9.58 -18.99
C THR A 240 -6.38 -10.99 -18.46
N GLY A 241 -7.28 -11.16 -17.50
CA GLY A 241 -7.65 -12.48 -16.98
C GLY A 241 -8.23 -13.40 -18.06
N GLU A 242 -8.04 -14.72 -17.92
CA GLU A 242 -8.45 -15.74 -18.91
C GLU A 242 -9.95 -15.73 -19.25
N SER A 243 -10.77 -15.12 -18.40
CA SER A 243 -12.22 -14.94 -18.56
C SER A 243 -12.65 -13.51 -18.90
N GLY A 244 -11.71 -12.57 -19.06
CA GLY A 244 -12.00 -11.14 -19.26
C GLY A 244 -12.65 -10.45 -18.06
N HIS A 245 -12.64 -11.11 -16.89
CA HIS A 245 -13.28 -10.59 -15.66
C HIS A 245 -12.40 -9.64 -14.85
N TYR A 246 -11.11 -9.57 -15.15
CA TYR A 246 -10.24 -8.57 -14.53
C TYR A 246 -9.11 -8.17 -15.47
N GLU A 247 -8.61 -6.97 -15.26
CA GLU A 247 -7.38 -6.47 -15.83
C GLU A 247 -6.39 -6.18 -14.71
N LEU A 248 -5.14 -6.50 -14.96
CA LEU A 248 -4.05 -6.32 -14.03
C LEU A 248 -3.00 -5.43 -14.70
N LEU A 249 -2.59 -4.38 -14.00
CA LEU A 249 -1.42 -3.58 -14.35
C LEU A 249 -0.44 -3.67 -13.19
N ASN A 250 0.81 -3.99 -13.50
CA ASN A 250 1.88 -4.07 -12.53
C ASN A 250 3.08 -3.29 -13.02
N PHE A 251 3.72 -2.54 -12.13
CA PHE A 251 5.02 -1.96 -12.36
C PHE A 251 5.86 -2.08 -11.09
N SER A 252 7.11 -2.50 -11.24
CA SER A 252 7.95 -2.84 -10.11
C SER A 252 9.44 -2.70 -10.39
N LEU A 253 10.15 -2.34 -9.33
CA LEU A 253 11.60 -2.33 -9.27
C LEU A 253 12.09 -3.69 -8.77
N ASN A 254 13.03 -4.29 -9.50
CA ASN A 254 13.50 -5.64 -9.27
C ASN A 254 15.02 -5.70 -9.25
N GLN A 255 15.57 -6.68 -8.51
CA GLN A 255 16.97 -7.05 -8.64
C GLN A 255 17.15 -7.96 -9.86
N ASN A 256 18.17 -7.71 -10.68
CA ASN A 256 18.56 -8.55 -11.83
C ASN A 256 17.43 -8.86 -12.81
N VAL A 257 17.22 -7.96 -13.78
CA VAL A 257 16.32 -8.22 -14.91
C VAL A 257 17.15 -8.74 -16.09
N SER A 258 17.01 -10.04 -16.38
CA SER A 258 17.69 -10.76 -17.48
C SER A 258 16.86 -10.82 -18.75
#